data_AF-A0AA91GYA8-F1
#
_entry.id   AF-A0AA91GYA8-F1
#
_cell.length_a   1.000
_cell.length_b   1.000
_cell.length_c   1.000
_cell.angle_alpha   90.00
_cell.angle_beta   90.00
_cell.angle_gamma   90.00
#
_symmetry.space_group_name_H-M   'P 1'
#
loop_
_entity.id
_entity.type
_entity.pdbx_description
1 polymer ?
#
loop_
_entity_poly.entity_id
_entity_poly.type
_entity_poly.pdbx_seq_one_letter_code
_entity_poly.pdbx_strand_id
1 'polypeptide(L)'
;MIIERPLVINQPQIGKLIRELRLETGLTQEKFAVKLGVTYPTINRWENGHTKPSPLAMQKIEEMLKHRDLYGQNLNFQENKQFYS
;
A
#
# COMPACT_ATOMS: atom_id res chain seq x y z
N MET A 1 9.08 8.64 18.06
CA MET A 1 8.45 9.50 17.04
C MET A 1 7.02 9.01 16.89
N ILE A 2 6.04 9.79 17.34
CA ILE A 2 4.62 9.41 17.31
C ILE A 2 4.14 9.61 15.88
N ILE A 3 3.70 8.55 15.20
CA ILE A 3 3.10 8.67 13.86
C ILE A 3 1.68 9.23 14.07
N GLU A 4 1.55 10.56 13.93
CA GLU A 4 0.27 11.26 13.79
C GLU A 4 -0.50 10.63 12.60
N ARG A 5 -1.65 10.03 12.90
CA ARG A 5 -2.66 9.43 11.99
C ARG A 5 -2.38 9.62 10.49
N PRO A 6 -1.78 8.63 9.78
CA PRO A 6 -1.43 8.85 8.39
C PRO A 6 -2.61 8.45 7.49
N LEU A 7 -2.78 9.20 6.40
CA LEU A 7 -3.64 8.93 5.23
C LEU A 7 -5.03 9.60 5.18
N VAL A 8 -5.11 10.92 5.45
CA VAL A 8 -6.14 11.74 4.79
C VAL A 8 -5.72 11.99 3.34
N ILE A 9 -5.89 10.97 2.48
CA ILE A 9 -5.54 11.03 1.05
C ILE A 9 -6.80 10.74 0.23
N ASN A 10 -7.07 11.58 -0.77
CA ASN A 10 -8.22 11.44 -1.66
C ASN A 10 -7.85 10.66 -2.94
N GLN A 11 -8.86 10.35 -3.75
CA GLN A 11 -8.60 9.86 -5.12
C GLN A 11 -8.13 11.01 -6.02
N PRO A 12 -7.23 10.76 -6.99
CA PRO A 12 -6.67 9.45 -7.38
C PRO A 12 -5.45 9.00 -6.56
N GLN A 13 -4.95 9.80 -5.62
CA GLN A 13 -3.67 9.57 -4.94
C GLN A 13 -3.69 8.32 -4.06
N ILE A 14 -4.80 8.05 -3.36
CA ILE A 14 -4.94 6.84 -2.55
C ILE A 14 -4.92 5.58 -3.43
N GLY A 15 -5.47 5.64 -4.64
CA GLY A 15 -5.38 4.57 -5.62
C GLY A 15 -3.95 4.21 -6.02
N LYS A 16 -3.12 5.23 -6.24
CA LYS A 16 -1.69 5.04 -6.56
C LYS A 16 -0.94 4.40 -5.39
N LEU A 17 -1.17 4.88 -4.17
CA LEU A 17 -0.55 4.30 -2.97
C LEU A 17 -0.93 2.82 -2.78
N ILE A 18 -2.20 2.48 -2.98
CA ILE A 18 -2.68 1.09 -2.91
C ILE A 18 -1.97 0.22 -3.95
N ARG A 19 -1.80 0.73 -5.17
CA ARG A 19 -1.08 0.03 -6.24
C ARG A 19 0.37 -0.20 -5.87
N GLU A 20 1.06 0.82 -5.35
CA GLU A 20 2.46 0.73 -4.91
C GLU A 20 2.61 -0.31 -3.80
N LEU A 21 1.79 -0.23 -2.76
CA LEU A 21 1.78 -1.20 -1.65
C LEU A 21 1.55 -2.62 -2.15
N ARG A 22 0.64 -2.82 -3.10
CA ARG A 22 0.41 -4.13 -3.71
C ARG A 22 1.65 -4.62 -4.48
N LEU A 23 2.24 -3.77 -5.32
CA LEU A 23 3.41 -4.13 -6.12
C LEU A 23 4.61 -4.47 -5.24
N GLU A 24 4.84 -3.75 -4.14
CA GLU A 24 5.88 -4.07 -3.15
C GLU A 24 5.69 -5.48 -2.55
N THR A 25 4.45 -5.95 -2.39
CA THR A 25 4.16 -7.31 -1.91
C THR A 25 4.25 -8.41 -2.98
N GLY A 26 4.46 -8.06 -4.26
CA GLY A 26 4.47 -9.00 -5.37
C GLY A 26 3.11 -9.68 -5.64
N LEU A 27 2.01 -9.13 -5.12
CA LEU A 27 0.68 -9.73 -5.24
C LEU A 27 -0.06 -9.24 -6.49
N THR A 28 -0.83 -10.15 -7.09
CA THR A 28 -1.84 -9.77 -8.09
C THR A 28 -2.97 -9.00 -7.42
N GLN A 29 -3.78 -8.27 -8.20
CA GLN A 29 -4.92 -7.52 -7.65
C GLN A 29 -5.92 -8.46 -6.95
N GLU A 30 -6.11 -9.68 -7.44
CA GLU A 30 -6.97 -10.71 -6.83
C GLU A 30 -6.43 -11.16 -5.46
N LYS A 31 -5.14 -11.53 -5.40
CA LYS A 31 -4.52 -11.97 -4.13
C LYS A 31 -4.50 -10.84 -3.10
N PHE A 32 -4.27 -9.62 -3.56
CA PHE A 32 -4.31 -8.43 -2.71
C PHE A 32 -5.73 -8.12 -2.21
N ALA A 33 -6.74 -8.31 -3.07
CA ALA A 33 -8.15 -8.17 -2.69
C ALA A 33 -8.52 -9.17 -1.59
N VAL A 34 -8.13 -10.45 -1.74
CA VAL A 34 -8.34 -11.49 -0.72
C VAL A 34 -7.69 -11.08 0.61
N LYS A 35 -6.45 -10.57 0.58
CA LYS A 35 -5.73 -10.11 1.79
C LYS A 35 -6.45 -8.96 2.49
N LEU A 36 -7.03 -8.02 1.75
CA LEU A 36 -7.82 -6.91 2.30
C LEU A 36 -9.27 -7.28 2.63
N GLY A 37 -9.73 -8.49 2.26
CA GLY A 37 -11.11 -8.94 2.44
C GLY A 37 -12.10 -8.18 1.56
N VAL A 38 -11.69 -7.82 0.34
CA VAL A 38 -12.52 -7.18 -0.67
C VAL A 38 -12.44 -7.95 -1.99
N THR A 39 -13.22 -7.54 -2.98
CA THR A 39 -13.25 -8.18 -4.29
C THR A 39 -12.22 -7.57 -5.25
N TYR A 40 -11.75 -8.34 -6.23
CA TYR A 40 -10.86 -7.84 -7.29
C TYR A 40 -11.37 -6.54 -7.97
N PRO A 41 -12.65 -6.44 -8.41
CA PRO A 41 -13.15 -5.21 -9.03
C PRO A 41 -13.05 -3.99 -8.10
N THR A 42 -13.07 -4.20 -6.79
CA THR A 42 -12.92 -3.13 -5.80
C THR A 42 -11.49 -2.59 -5.81
N ILE A 43 -10.48 -3.46 -5.78
CA ILE A 43 -9.07 -3.06 -5.93
C ILE A 43 -8.84 -2.36 -7.27
N ASN A 44 -9.34 -2.94 -8.37
CA ASN A 44 -9.21 -2.34 -9.69
C ASN A 44 -9.80 -0.93 -9.77
N ARG A 45 -10.99 -0.70 -9.19
CA ARG A 45 -11.58 0.64 -9.14
C ARG A 45 -10.77 1.60 -8.28
N TRP A 46 -10.20 1.15 -7.16
CA TRP A 46 -9.38 1.99 -6.30
C TRP A 46 -8.09 2.41 -6.99
N GLU A 47 -7.33 1.46 -7.56
CA GLU A 47 -6.05 1.72 -8.22
C GLU A 47 -6.18 2.64 -9.44
N ASN A 48 -7.32 2.57 -10.14
CA ASN A 48 -7.61 3.42 -11.29
C ASN A 48 -8.34 4.73 -10.90
N GLY A 49 -8.48 5.03 -9.61
CA GLY A 49 -9.04 6.31 -9.15
C GLY A 49 -10.57 6.46 -9.23
N HIS A 50 -11.30 5.40 -9.60
CA HIS A 50 -12.75 5.47 -9.83
C HIS A 50 -13.57 5.60 -8.54
N THR A 51 -13.12 5.01 -7.44
CA THR A 51 -13.84 5.05 -6.14
C THR A 51 -12.83 5.05 -5.00
N LYS A 52 -13.14 5.65 -3.86
CA LYS A 52 -12.26 5.60 -2.68
C LYS A 52 -12.51 4.34 -1.84
N PRO A 53 -11.51 3.85 -1.06
CA PRO A 53 -11.74 2.80 -0.09
C PRO A 53 -12.72 3.23 1.01
N SER A 54 -13.45 2.27 1.58
CA SER A 54 -14.28 2.51 2.75
C SER A 54 -13.40 2.75 3.99
N PRO A 55 -13.94 3.34 5.08
CA PRO A 55 -13.18 3.52 6.31
C PRO A 55 -12.55 2.23 6.85
N LEU A 56 -13.28 1.11 6.78
CA LEU A 56 -12.77 -0.20 7.20
C LEU A 56 -11.61 -0.68 6.31
N ALA A 57 -11.70 -0.46 5.00
CA ALA A 57 -10.61 -0.80 4.09
C ALA A 57 -9.39 0.09 4.32
N MET A 58 -9.59 1.39 4.59
CA MET A 58 -8.51 2.32 4.95
C MET A 58 -7.78 1.86 6.21
N GLN A 59 -8.50 1.42 7.25
CA GLN A 59 -7.88 0.88 8.47
C GLN A 59 -6.94 -0.30 8.17
N LYS A 60 -7.38 -1.26 7.36
CA LYS A 60 -6.54 -2.40 6.96
C LYS A 60 -5.31 -1.98 6.15
N ILE A 61 -5.46 -0.99 5.27
CA ILE A 61 -4.35 -0.44 4.48
C ILE A 61 -3.34 0.25 5.42
N GLU A 62 -3.80 1.04 6.38
CA GLU A 62 -2.96 1.67 7.41
C GLU A 62 -2.21 0.63 8.25
N GLU A 63 -2.88 -0.46 8.65
CA GLU A 63 -2.24 -1.57 9.37
C GLU A 63 -1.12 -2.19 8.54
N MET A 64 -1.37 -2.48 7.25
CA MET A 64 -0.36 -3.02 6.35
C MET A 64 0.84 -2.07 6.20
N LEU A 65 0.62 -0.76 6.14
CA LEU A 65 1.68 0.24 6.06
C LEU A 65 2.46 0.39 7.38
N LYS A 66 1.80 0.29 8.53
CA LYS A 66 2.52 0.25 9.83
C LYS A 66 3.40 -0.98 9.92
N HIS A 67 2.94 -2.13 9.46
CA HIS A 67 3.78 -3.32 9.37
C HIS A 67 4.97 -3.09 8.41
N ARG A 68 4.76 -2.42 7.27
CA ARG A 68 5.85 -2.01 6.37
C ARG A 68 6.91 -1.17 7.09
N ASP A 69 6.51 -0.13 7.84
CA ASP A 69 7.47 0.75 8.53
C ASP A 69 8.19 0.06 9.70
N LEU A 70 7.54 -0.91 10.35
CA LEU A 70 8.15 -1.74 11.40
C LEU A 70 9.12 -2.80 10.83
N TYR A 71 8.89 -3.28 9.61
CA TYR A 71 9.83 -4.15 8.87
C TYR A 71 10.88 -3.34 8.06
N GLY A 72 10.65 -2.05 7.82
CA GLY A 72 11.58 -1.14 7.14
C GLY A 72 12.85 -0.81 7.92
N GLN A 73 12.90 -1.14 9.21
CA GLN A 73 14.14 -1.11 10.01
C GLN A 73 14.86 -2.47 10.08
N ASN A 74 14.36 -3.51 9.40
CA ASN A 74 14.95 -4.85 9.40
C ASN A 74 14.96 -5.51 8.00
N LEU A 75 15.16 -4.72 6.94
CA LEU A 75 15.56 -5.25 5.64
C LEU A 75 16.80 -4.50 5.18
N ASN A 76 17.94 -5.14 5.44
CA ASN A 76 19.21 -4.91 4.80
C ASN A 76 19.02 -4.89 3.27
N PHE A 77 18.93 -3.70 2.67
CA PHE A 77 19.35 -3.50 1.29
C PHE A 77 20.88 -3.52 1.28
N GLN A 78 21.49 -4.70 1.35
CA GLN A 78 22.91 -4.80 1.02
C GLN A 78 23.08 -4.93 -0.50
N GLU A 79 23.86 -3.99 -1.01
CA GLU A 79 24.58 -3.97 -2.28
C GLU A 79 23.80 -3.63 -3.55
N ASN A 80 23.86 -2.34 -3.91
CA ASN A 80 24.50 -1.96 -5.16
C ASN A 80 25.26 -0.64 -4.99
N LYS A 81 26.55 -0.76 -4.65
CA LYS A 81 27.55 0.19 -5.15
C LYS A 81 27.58 0.00 -6.67
N GLN A 82 27.18 0.99 -7.45
CA GLN A 82 28.01 1.67 -8.44
C GLN A 82 27.14 2.61 -9.31
N PHE A 83 27.72 3.76 -9.67
CA PHE A 83 27.18 4.82 -10.55
C PHE A 83 26.11 5.67 -9.84
N TYR A 84 26.37 6.90 -9.40
CA TYR A 84 26.94 8.00 -10.18
C TYR A 84 28.01 8.78 -9.42
N SER A 85 29.11 9.03 -10.14
CA SER A 85 30.06 10.12 -9.92
C SER A 85 29.41 11.48 -9.93
#